data_AF-A0A0S8DFT5-F1
#
_entry.id   AF-A0A0S8DFT5-F1
#
_cell.length_a   1.000
_cell.length_b   1.000
_cell.length_c   1.000
_cell.angle_alpha   90.00
_cell.angle_beta   90.00
_cell.angle_gamma   90.00
#
_symmetry.space_group_name_H-M   'P 1'
#
loop_
_entity.id
_entity.type
_entity.pdbx_description
1 polymer ?
#
loop_
_entity_poly.entity_id
_entity_poly.type
_entity_poly.pdbx_seq_one_letter_code
_entity_poly.pdbx_strand_id
1 'polypeptide(L)'
;MTLHPLGKLKELIESVGMGISYAYDDLVFLEHNAFIMQFGDDHNTILIHTNYQADQNQVGEGIGKLKMAASSTDLNFILGSSYTLTQADGKNISIEFHE
;
A
#
# COMPACT_ATOMS: atom_id res chain seq x y z
N MET A 1 7.40 24.03 -2.71
CA MET A 1 8.16 22.76 -2.83
C MET A 1 7.17 21.69 -3.21
N THR A 2 7.21 21.17 -4.43
CA THR A 2 6.37 20.04 -4.84
C THR A 2 6.97 18.77 -4.24
N LEU A 3 6.34 18.25 -3.18
CA LEU A 3 6.67 16.92 -2.68
C LEU A 3 6.51 15.90 -3.81
N HIS A 4 7.52 15.05 -4.02
CA HIS A 4 7.39 13.87 -4.86
C HIS A 4 6.16 13.06 -4.40
N PRO A 5 5.41 12.40 -5.32
CA PRO A 5 4.23 11.61 -4.99
C PRO A 5 4.45 10.63 -3.83
N LEU A 6 5.63 9.99 -3.81
CA LEU A 6 6.08 9.12 -2.72
C LEU A 6 6.15 9.81 -1.36
N GLY A 7 6.62 11.07 -1.31
CA GLY A 7 6.67 11.84 -0.06
C GLY A 7 5.29 12.11 0.50
N LYS A 8 4.33 12.51 -0.34
CA LYS A 8 2.94 12.72 0.07
C LYS A 8 2.29 11.44 0.57
N LEU A 9 2.52 10.32 -0.13
CA LEU A 9 2.00 9.01 0.28
C LEU A 9 2.59 8.58 1.63
N LYS A 10 3.90 8.78 1.85
CA LYS A 10 4.56 8.47 3.13
C LYS A 10 3.95 9.26 4.29
N GLU A 11 3.82 10.57 4.14
CA GLU A 11 3.21 11.43 5.17
C GLU A 11 1.77 10.99 5.49
N LEU A 12 1.00 10.62 4.47
CA LEU A 12 -0.37 10.12 4.65
C LEU A 12 -0.40 8.81 5.45
N ILE A 13 0.44 7.84 5.09
CA ILE A 13 0.52 6.53 5.76
C ILE A 13 0.92 6.71 7.24
N GLU A 14 1.91 7.56 7.50
CA GLU A 14 2.35 7.88 8.86
C GLU A 14 1.24 8.60 9.65
N SER A 15 0.48 9.50 9.01
CA SER A 15 -0.62 10.23 9.65
C SER A 15 -1.76 9.33 10.14
N VAL A 16 -1.97 8.17 9.49
CA VAL A 16 -2.97 7.18 9.90
C VAL A 16 -2.42 6.14 10.87
N GLY A 17 -1.17 6.31 11.31
CA GLY A 17 -0.49 5.45 12.28
C GLY A 17 -0.02 4.12 11.70
N MET A 18 0.22 4.05 10.38
CA MET A 18 0.77 2.86 9.72
C MET A 18 2.27 3.03 9.49
N GLY A 19 3.02 1.93 9.64
CA GLY A 19 4.45 1.89 9.37
C GLY A 19 4.75 1.43 7.95
N ILE A 20 5.77 2.02 7.34
CA ILE A 20 6.31 1.61 6.03
C ILE A 20 7.52 0.73 6.27
N SER A 21 7.46 -0.49 5.76
CA SER A 21 8.58 -1.44 5.82
C SER A 21 9.64 -1.11 4.77
N TYR A 22 9.21 -0.97 3.52
CA TYR A 22 10.07 -0.65 2.39
C TYR A 22 9.30 0.21 1.37
N ALA A 23 9.99 1.13 0.73
CA ALA A 23 9.43 1.98 -0.31
C ALA A 23 10.39 2.02 -1.52
N TYR A 24 9.94 1.45 -2.62
CA TYR A 24 10.51 1.59 -3.95
C TYR A 24 9.92 2.84 -4.63
N ASP A 25 10.37 3.12 -5.85
CA ASP A 25 9.92 4.31 -6.61
C ASP A 25 8.42 4.24 -6.95
N ASP A 26 7.91 3.05 -7.21
CA ASP A 26 6.54 2.75 -7.63
C ASP A 26 5.76 1.88 -6.63
N LEU A 27 6.43 1.24 -5.67
CA LEU A 27 5.82 0.23 -4.79
C LEU A 27 6.15 0.49 -3.31
N VAL A 28 5.14 0.46 -2.44
CA VAL A 28 5.27 0.71 -1.00
C VAL A 28 4.71 -0.46 -0.20
N PHE A 29 5.57 -1.01 0.66
CA PHE A 29 5.27 -2.09 1.60
C PHE A 29 5.02 -1.55 2.99
N LEU A 30 3.95 -2.00 3.63
CA LEU A 30 3.65 -1.68 5.02
C LEU A 30 4.23 -2.73 5.99
N GLU A 31 4.55 -2.33 7.21
CA GLU A 31 5.17 -3.20 8.23
C GLU A 31 4.41 -4.50 8.50
N HIS A 32 3.08 -4.45 8.48
CA HIS A 32 2.24 -5.64 8.73
C HIS A 32 1.97 -6.48 7.48
N ASN A 33 2.47 -6.09 6.30
CA ASN A 33 2.18 -6.74 5.00
C ASN A 33 0.68 -7.05 4.81
N ALA A 34 -0.19 -6.19 5.34
CA ALA A 34 -1.64 -6.33 5.19
C ALA A 34 -2.06 -6.01 3.74
N PHE A 35 -1.39 -5.03 3.14
CA PHE A 35 -1.56 -4.63 1.75
C PHE A 35 -0.32 -3.90 1.25
N ILE A 36 -0.18 -3.82 -0.07
CA ILE A 36 0.88 -3.12 -0.80
C ILE A 36 0.24 -1.98 -1.57
N MET A 37 0.95 -0.86 -1.69
CA MET A 37 0.51 0.29 -2.48
C MET A 37 1.41 0.44 -3.70
N GLN A 38 0.81 0.53 -4.88
CA GLN A 38 1.51 0.76 -6.14
C GLN A 38 1.07 2.09 -6.76
N PHE A 39 2.02 2.91 -7.21
CA PHE A 39 1.73 4.10 -8.01
C PHE A 39 1.26 3.69 -9.40
N GLY A 40 0.12 4.21 -9.82
CA GLY A 40 -0.35 4.13 -11.20
C GLY A 40 0.35 5.14 -12.11
N ASP A 41 0.03 5.05 -13.41
CA ASP A 41 0.68 5.85 -14.47
C ASP A 41 0.53 7.37 -14.29
N ASP A 42 -0.56 7.82 -13.66
CA ASP A 42 -0.86 9.24 -13.43
C ASP A 42 -0.20 9.82 -12.16
N HIS A 43 0.59 9.01 -11.43
CA HIS A 43 1.29 9.35 -10.18
C HIS A 43 0.40 9.80 -9.00
N ASN A 44 -0.90 9.97 -9.20
CA ASN A 44 -1.88 10.37 -8.18
C ASN A 44 -2.79 9.19 -7.82
N THR A 45 -2.93 8.21 -8.71
CA THR A 45 -3.64 6.96 -8.46
C THR A 45 -2.71 6.00 -7.72
N ILE A 46 -3.19 5.52 -6.58
CA ILE A 46 -2.53 4.49 -5.77
C ILE A 46 -3.40 3.24 -5.81
N LEU A 47 -2.88 2.18 -6.42
CA LEU A 47 -3.45 0.84 -6.41
C LEU A 47 -3.14 0.19 -5.05
N ILE A 48 -4.17 -0.30 -4.38
CA ILE A 48 -4.03 -1.06 -3.13
C ILE A 48 -4.19 -2.53 -3.43
N HIS A 49 -3.13 -3.30 -3.29
CA HIS A 49 -3.14 -4.75 -3.41
C HIS A 49 -3.27 -5.38 -2.03
N THR A 50 -4.26 -6.25 -1.81
CA THR A 50 -4.53 -6.82 -0.48
C THR A 50 -3.86 -8.17 -0.30
N ASN A 51 -3.30 -8.43 0.88
CA ASN A 51 -2.77 -9.75 1.20
C ASN A 51 -3.93 -10.70 1.53
N TYR A 52 -4.10 -11.76 0.74
CA TYR A 52 -5.14 -12.76 0.97
C TYR A 52 -4.94 -13.53 2.29
N GLN A 53 -3.70 -13.63 2.75
CA GLN A 53 -3.34 -14.34 3.98
C GLN A 53 -3.44 -13.45 5.23
N ALA A 54 -3.71 -12.15 5.08
CA ALA A 54 -3.90 -11.23 6.19
C ALA A 54 -5.35 -11.27 6.73
N ASP A 55 -5.55 -10.72 7.94
CA ASP A 55 -6.88 -10.51 8.50
C ASP A 55 -7.63 -9.46 7.66
N GLN A 56 -8.67 -9.91 6.96
CA GLN A 56 -9.42 -9.06 6.03
C GLN A 56 -10.19 -7.92 6.72
N ASN A 57 -10.54 -8.07 8.01
CA ASN A 57 -11.15 -6.98 8.77
C ASN A 57 -10.11 -5.88 9.03
N GLN A 58 -8.89 -6.25 9.45
CA GLN A 58 -7.82 -5.28 9.68
C GLN A 58 -7.37 -4.60 8.37
N VAL A 59 -7.33 -5.35 7.26
CA VAL A 59 -7.07 -4.81 5.92
C VAL A 59 -8.14 -3.77 5.57
N GLY A 60 -9.42 -4.12 5.72
CA GLY A 60 -10.54 -3.22 5.44
C GLY A 60 -10.53 -1.94 6.28
N GLU A 61 -10.28 -2.06 7.59
CA GLU A 61 -10.16 -0.92 8.49
C GLU A 61 -8.98 -0.01 8.10
N GLY A 62 -7.83 -0.59 7.76
CA GLY A 62 -6.66 0.16 7.30
C GLY A 62 -6.95 0.94 6.02
N ILE A 63 -7.50 0.27 5.00
CA ILE A 63 -7.88 0.91 3.74
C ILE A 63 -8.91 2.03 3.97
N GLY A 64 -9.88 1.81 4.87
CA GLY A 64 -10.86 2.82 5.26
C GLY A 64 -10.22 4.07 5.83
N LYS A 65 -9.29 3.92 6.79
CA LYS A 65 -8.52 5.04 7.37
C LYS A 65 -7.73 5.80 6.32
N LEU A 66 -7.05 5.09 5.42
CA LEU A 66 -6.30 5.72 4.32
C LEU A 66 -7.19 6.53 3.39
N LYS A 67 -8.31 5.95 2.93
CA LYS A 67 -9.27 6.65 2.07
C LYS A 67 -9.86 7.89 2.74
N MET A 68 -10.15 7.81 4.05
CA MET A 68 -10.62 8.96 4.82
C MET A 68 -9.56 10.06 4.90
N ALA A 69 -8.31 9.71 5.23
CA ALA A 69 -7.22 10.69 5.30
C ALA A 69 -6.88 11.30 3.93
N ALA A 70 -7.01 10.50 2.85
CA ALA A 70 -6.75 10.94 1.48
C ALA A 70 -7.79 11.91 0.92
N SER A 71 -8.97 12.01 1.54
CA SER A 71 -10.08 12.85 1.05
C SER A 71 -9.76 14.34 0.93
N SER A 72 -8.73 14.81 1.64
CA SER A 72 -8.21 16.18 1.60
C SER A 72 -6.95 16.34 0.73
N THR A 73 -6.60 15.30 -0.03
CA THR A 73 -5.41 15.24 -0.90
C THR A 73 -5.80 14.97 -2.34
N ASP A 74 -4.85 15.13 -3.27
CA ASP A 74 -5.02 14.76 -4.68
C ASP A 74 -4.80 13.25 -4.94
N LEU A 75 -4.55 12.45 -3.89
CA LEU A 75 -4.30 11.02 -4.01
C LEU A 75 -5.60 10.24 -4.13
N ASN A 76 -5.70 9.42 -5.16
CA ASN A 76 -6.86 8.57 -5.43
C ASN A 76 -6.51 7.10 -5.15
N PHE A 77 -7.20 6.49 -4.19
CA PHE A 77 -6.95 5.10 -3.80
C PHE A 77 -7.94 4.14 -4.46
N ILE A 78 -7.43 3.27 -5.32
CA ILE A 78 -8.21 2.26 -6.04
C ILE A 78 -7.85 0.87 -5.50
N LEU A 79 -8.84 -0.01 -5.37
CA LEU A 79 -8.57 -1.41 -5.01
C LEU A 79 -7.98 -2.12 -6.24
N GLY A 80 -6.82 -2.73 -6.08
CA GLY A 80 -6.17 -3.57 -7.09
C GLY A 80 -6.39 -5.06 -6.81
N SER A 81 -5.49 -5.88 -7.35
CA SER A 81 -5.46 -7.34 -7.16
C SER A 81 -5.19 -7.75 -5.72
N SER A 82 -5.58 -8.97 -5.36
CA SER A 82 -5.10 -9.59 -4.12
C SER A 82 -3.73 -10.25 -4.35
N TYR A 83 -2.97 -10.55 -3.29
CA TYR A 83 -1.71 -11.26 -3.41
C TYR A 83 -1.52 -12.27 -2.29
N THR A 84 -0.66 -13.25 -2.54
CA THR A 84 -0.13 -14.17 -1.53
C THR A 84 1.37 -13.98 -1.39
N LEU A 85 1.87 -14.12 -0.18
CA LEU A 85 3.27 -13.97 0.19
C LEU A 85 3.80 -15.33 0.63
N THR A 86 4.77 -15.85 -0.12
CA THR A 86 5.44 -17.11 0.17
C THR A 86 6.92 -16.88 0.44
N GLN A 87 7.46 -17.61 1.41
CA GLN A 87 8.89 -17.58 1.66
C GLN A 87 9.60 -18.37 0.54
N ALA A 88 10.50 -17.71 -0.18
CA ALA A 88 11.37 -18.34 -1.17
C ALA A 88 12.70 -18.74 -0.52
N ASP A 89 13.57 -19.42 -1.27
CA ASP A 89 14.86 -19.89 -0.76
C ASP A 89 15.68 -18.78 -0.08
N GLY A 90 16.17 -19.08 1.13
CA GLY A 90 16.98 -18.16 1.94
C GLY A 90 16.16 -17.11 2.68
N LYS A 91 16.44 -15.82 2.42
CA LYS A 91 15.74 -14.65 3.00
C LYS A 91 14.86 -13.93 1.98
N ASN A 92 14.57 -14.59 0.86
CA ASN A 92 13.78 -14.01 -0.21
C ASN A 92 12.29 -14.24 0.04
N ILE A 93 11.49 -13.31 -0.45
CA ILE A 93 10.04 -13.37 -0.38
C ILE A 93 9.52 -13.37 -1.80
N SER A 94 8.61 -14.29 -2.12
CA SER A 94 7.89 -14.31 -3.38
C SER A 94 6.49 -13.78 -3.16
N ILE A 95 6.05 -12.93 -4.09
CA ILE A 95 4.72 -12.31 -4.08
C ILE A 95 4.04 -12.71 -5.37
N GLU A 96 2.87 -13.31 -5.24
CA GLU A 96 2.04 -13.73 -6.37
C GLU A 96 0.71 -12.99 -6.32
N PHE A 97 0.40 -12.27 -7.40
CA PHE A 97 -0.83 -11.48 -7.52
C PHE A 97 -1.93 -12.30 -8.19
N HIS A 98 -3.15 -12.18 -7.66
CA HIS A 98 -4.36 -12.87 -8.09
C HIS A 98 -5.46 -11.86 -8.42
N GLU A 99 -6.09 -12.03 -9.60
CA GLU A 99 -7.23 -11.23 -10.08
C GLU A 99 -8.59 -11.69 -9.52
#